data_AF-A0A660ZNX5-F1
#
_entry.id   AF-A0A660ZNX5-F1
#
_cell.length_a   1.000
_cell.length_b   1.000
_cell.length_c   1.000
_cell.angle_alpha   90.00
_cell.angle_beta   90.00
_cell.angle_gamma   90.00
#
_symmetry.space_group_name_H-M   'P 1'
#
loop_
_entity.id
_entity.type
_entity.pdbx_description
1 polymer ?
#
loop_
_entity_poly.entity_id
_entity_poly.type
_entity_poly.pdbx_seq_one_letter_code
_entity_poly.pdbx_strand_id
1 'polypeptide(L)'
;MVEIGAVLFEGSLAVKSYGTLIDPGIPVPPEASAVNGISDDMLRGKPRMVDVLGEFAGFCGDLPLVAHNAPFDFKYLLEVVKL
;
A
#
# COMPACT_ATOMS: atom_id res chain seq x y z
N MET A 1 -2.16 2.33 7.51
CA MET A 1 -1.85 1.50 6.33
C MET A 1 -0.57 0.73 6.65
N VAL A 2 -0.56 -0.59 6.46
CA VAL A 2 0.58 -1.47 6.83
C VAL A 2 1.20 -2.19 5.63
N GLU A 3 0.55 -2.10 4.47
CA GLU A 3 0.98 -2.70 3.21
C GLU A 3 0.40 -1.86 2.07
N ILE A 4 1.14 -1.77 0.97
CA ILE A 4 0.64 -1.29 -0.32
C ILE A 4 1.15 -2.20 -1.42
N GLY A 5 0.29 -2.48 -2.41
CA GLY A 5 0.65 -3.29 -3.56
C GLY A 5 -0.11 -2.87 -4.81
N ALA A 6 0.49 -3.11 -5.97
CA ALA A 6 -0.12 -2.89 -7.27
C ALA A 6 0.41 -3.87 -8.31
N VAL A 7 -0.39 -4.13 -9.33
CA VAL A 7 -0.02 -4.96 -10.48
C VAL A 7 -0.28 -4.15 -11.75
N LEU A 8 0.73 -4.09 -12.62
CA LEU A 8 0.63 -3.48 -13.93
C LEU A 8 0.15 -4.52 -14.94
N PHE A 9 -0.86 -4.16 -15.72
CA PHE A 9 -1.43 -5.00 -16.76
C PHE A 9 -1.23 -4.40 -18.14
N GLU A 10 -0.88 -5.25 -19.11
CA GLU A 10 -0.99 -4.98 -20.54
C GLU A 10 -2.12 -5.86 -21.10
N GLY A 11 -3.30 -5.25 -21.30
CA GLY A 11 -4.52 -6.00 -21.60
C GLY A 11 -4.89 -6.92 -20.41
N SER A 12 -4.95 -8.23 -20.65
CA SER A 12 -5.22 -9.23 -19.62
C SER A 12 -3.95 -9.84 -18.99
N LEU A 13 -2.75 -9.40 -19.41
CA LEU A 13 -1.48 -9.95 -18.94
C LEU A 13 -0.92 -9.10 -17.80
N ALA A 14 -0.65 -9.71 -16.64
CA ALA A 14 0.10 -9.07 -15.57
C ALA A 14 1.59 -9.05 -15.92
N VAL A 15 2.17 -7.86 -16.11
CA VAL A 15 3.55 -7.69 -16.59
C VAL A 15 4.52 -7.25 -15.51
N LYS A 16 4.04 -6.65 -14.42
CA LYS A 16 4.87 -6.22 -13.29
C LYS A 16 4.05 -6.16 -12.01
N SER A 17 4.69 -6.41 -10.88
CA SER A 17 4.11 -6.20 -9.55
C SER A 17 4.98 -5.28 -8.71
N TYR A 18 4.32 -4.61 -7.78
CA TYR A 18 4.91 -3.83 -6.70
C TYR A 18 4.24 -4.22 -5.40
N GLY A 19 5.01 -4.33 -4.33
CA GLY A 19 4.48 -4.64 -3.01
C GLY A 19 5.50 -4.35 -1.93
N THR A 20 5.07 -3.67 -0.88
CA THR A 20 5.90 -3.46 0.31
C THR A 20 5.06 -3.35 1.57
N LEU A 21 5.63 -3.84 2.67
CA LEU A 21 5.16 -3.57 4.02
C LEU A 21 5.57 -2.15 4.43
N ILE A 22 4.76 -1.54 5.28
CA ILE A 22 4.90 -0.15 5.73
C ILE A 22 4.81 -0.12 7.24
N ASP A 23 5.74 0.57 7.89
CA ASP A 23 5.64 0.86 9.32
C ASP A 23 4.59 1.97 9.56
N PRO A 24 3.48 1.68 10.27
CA PRO A 24 2.44 2.67 10.57
C PRO A 24 2.84 3.59 11.73
N GLY A 25 3.84 3.26 12.54
CA GLY A 25 4.36 4.07 13.65
C GLY A 25 3.53 4.04 14.90
N ILE A 26 2.57 3.12 14.90
CA ILE A 26 1.72 2.76 16.02
C ILE A 26 1.67 1.23 16.08
N PRO A 27 1.42 0.64 17.26
CA PRO A 27 1.22 -0.80 17.35
C PRO A 27 0.05 -1.27 16.47
N VAL A 28 0.19 -2.42 15.83
CA VAL A 28 -0.88 -3.03 15.05
C VAL A 28 -1.99 -3.53 15.99
N PRO A 29 -3.25 -3.10 15.83
CA PRO A 29 -4.35 -3.61 16.63
C PRO A 29 -4.49 -5.14 16.48
N PRO A 30 -4.66 -5.91 17.57
CA PRO A 30 -4.77 -7.37 17.50
C PRO A 30 -5.86 -7.86 16.56
N GLU A 31 -7.00 -7.15 16.49
CA GLU A 31 -8.12 -7.49 15.63
C GLU A 31 -7.78 -7.28 14.15
N ALA A 32 -6.97 -6.27 13.83
CA ALA A 32 -6.51 -6.03 12.46
C ALA A 32 -5.52 -7.13 12.03
N SER A 33 -4.57 -7.47 12.93
CA SER A 33 -3.61 -8.54 12.71
C SER A 33 -4.29 -9.91 12.57
N ALA A 34 -5.37 -10.16 13.31
CA ALA A 34 -6.17 -11.39 13.17
C ALA A 34 -6.84 -11.52 11.79
N VAL A 35 -7.08 -10.40 11.08
CA VAL A 35 -7.69 -10.39 9.75
C VAL A 35 -6.65 -10.52 8.64
N ASN A 36 -5.58 -9.71 8.68
CA ASN A 36 -4.61 -9.63 7.58
C ASN A 36 -3.33 -10.46 7.83
N GLY A 37 -3.11 -10.96 9.04
CA GLY A 37 -1.93 -11.73 9.43
C GLY A 37 -0.65 -10.92 9.61
N ILE A 38 -0.71 -9.59 9.56
CA ILE A 38 0.46 -8.71 9.65
C ILE A 38 0.73 -8.37 11.12
N SER A 39 1.95 -8.65 11.59
CA SER A 39 2.38 -8.39 12.98
C SER A 39 3.33 -7.20 13.08
N ASP A 40 3.46 -6.62 14.28
CA ASP A 40 4.44 -5.54 14.54
C ASP A 40 5.87 -5.95 14.17
N ASP A 41 6.24 -7.22 14.38
CA ASP A 41 7.57 -7.71 14.04
C ASP A 41 7.83 -7.75 12.53
N MET A 42 6.80 -7.99 11.71
CA MET A 42 6.92 -7.89 10.23
C MET A 42 7.13 -6.45 9.76
N LEU A 43 6.62 -5.48 10.52
CA LEU A 43 6.66 -4.06 10.19
C LEU A 43 7.90 -3.35 10.75
N ARG A 44 8.63 -3.98 11.68
CA ARG A 44 9.84 -3.43 12.28
C ARG A 44 10.90 -3.13 11.22
N GLY A 45 11.32 -1.86 11.15
CA GLY A 45 12.34 -1.40 10.20
C GLY A 45 11.85 -1.26 8.76
N LYS A 46 10.55 -1.40 8.50
CA LYS A 46 9.95 -1.09 7.19
C LYS A 46 9.86 0.43 6.99
N PRO A 47 9.86 0.90 5.73
CA PRO A 47 9.74 2.33 5.45
C PRO A 47 8.41 2.90 5.96
N ARG A 48 8.38 4.23 6.15
CA ARG A 48 7.14 4.95 6.41
C ARG A 48 6.40 5.15 5.09
N MET A 49 5.09 5.34 5.16
CA MET A 49 4.29 5.58 3.94
C MET A 49 4.79 6.78 3.12
N VAL A 50 5.28 7.84 3.78
CA VAL A 50 5.88 9.01 3.11
C VAL A 50 7.12 8.69 2.28
N ASP A 51 7.89 7.67 2.67
CA ASP A 51 9.08 7.22 1.96
C ASP A 51 8.71 6.35 0.74
N VAL A 52 7.56 5.67 0.81
CA VAL A 52 7.07 4.73 -0.21
C VAL A 52 6.30 5.43 -1.34
N LEU A 53 5.65 6.56 -1.05
CA LEU A 53 4.77 7.25 -1.99
C LEU A 53 5.41 7.54 -3.35
N GLY A 54 6.66 8.02 -3.35
CA GLY A 54 7.35 8.37 -4.60
C GLY A 54 7.63 7.14 -5.47
N GLU A 55 8.04 6.03 -4.88
CA GLU A 55 8.27 4.78 -5.59
C GLU A 55 6.96 4.19 -6.13
N PHE A 56 5.90 4.19 -5.31
CA PHE A 56 4.58 3.72 -5.74
C PHE A 56 4.01 4.57 -6.88
N ALA A 57 4.07 5.90 -6.76
CA ALA A 57 3.64 6.81 -7.83
C ALA A 57 4.44 6.60 -9.12
N GLY A 58 5.76 6.37 -9.01
CA GLY A 58 6.60 6.03 -10.15
C GLY A 58 6.25 4.68 -10.79
N PHE A 59 5.81 3.70 -10.00
CA PHE A 59 5.29 2.43 -10.53
C PHE A 59 3.97 2.62 -11.29
N CYS A 60 3.07 3.45 -10.76
CA CYS A 60 1.77 3.73 -11.36
C CYS A 60 1.87 4.57 -12.65
N GLY A 61 2.78 5.55 -12.67
CA GLY A 61 2.89 6.51 -13.78
C GLY A 61 1.57 7.26 -14.02
N ASP A 62 1.28 7.54 -15.29
CA ASP A 62 0.05 8.23 -15.72
C ASP A 62 -1.13 7.28 -16.00
N LEU A 63 -1.04 6.02 -15.54
CA LEU A 63 -2.04 5.00 -15.83
C LEU A 63 -3.23 5.07 -14.86
N PRO A 64 -4.44 4.66 -15.30
CA PRO A 64 -5.59 4.57 -14.42
C PRO A 64 -5.37 3.52 -13.34
N LEU A 65 -5.66 3.90 -12.08
CA LEU A 65 -5.70 2.97 -10.97
C LEU A 65 -7.06 2.30 -10.88
N VAL A 66 -7.06 0.98 -10.73
CA VAL A 66 -8.26 0.16 -10.59
C VAL A 66 -8.16 -0.63 -9.30
N ALA A 67 -9.21 -0.58 -8.48
CA ALA A 67 -9.31 -1.33 -7.23
C ALA A 67 -10.77 -1.75 -6.98
N HIS A 68 -10.94 -2.88 -6.29
CA HIS A 68 -12.25 -3.26 -5.76
C HIS A 68 -12.51 -2.44 -4.50
N ASN A 69 -13.69 -1.83 -4.37
CA ASN A 69 -13.98 -0.87 -3.30
C ASN A 69 -13.02 0.35 -3.29
N ALA A 70 -12.62 0.81 -4.48
CA ALA A 70 -11.65 1.89 -4.66
C ALA A 70 -11.81 3.12 -3.73
N PRO A 71 -13.02 3.64 -3.44
CA PRO A 71 -13.15 4.78 -2.52
C PRO A 71 -12.50 4.57 -1.14
N PHE A 72 -12.44 3.32 -0.66
CA PHE A 72 -11.76 2.98 0.59
C PHE A 72 -10.23 3.19 0.46
N ASP A 73 -9.59 2.59 -0.53
CA ASP A 73 -8.14 2.70 -0.74
C ASP A 73 -7.71 4.13 -1.03
N PHE A 74 -8.44 4.83 -1.91
CA PHE A 74 -8.14 6.21 -2.26
C PHE A 74 -8.24 7.16 -1.07
N LYS A 75 -9.16 6.91 -0.12
CA LYS A 75 -9.25 7.71 1.10
C LYS A 75 -7.91 7.72 1.84
N TYR A 76 -7.31 6.55 2.06
CA TYR A 76 -6.04 6.47 2.79
C TYR A 76 -4.87 7.03 1.97
N LEU A 77 -4.85 6.82 0.65
CA LEU A 77 -3.80 7.38 -0.19
C LEU A 77 -3.82 8.93 -0.14
N LEU A 78 -5.02 9.52 -0.23
CA LEU A 78 -5.20 10.98 -0.16
C LEU A 78 -4.89 11.57 1.21
N GLU A 79 -5.12 10.83 2.30
CA GLU A 79 -4.72 11.27 3.65
C GLU A 79 -3.20 11.44 3.76
N VAL A 80 -2.42 10.56 3.11
CA VAL A 80 -0.96 10.64 3.15
C VAL A 80 -0.43 11.77 2.26
N VAL A 81 -1.00 11.97 1.07
CA VAL A 81 -0.56 13.04 0.13
C VAL A 81 -0.83 14.45 0.66
N LYS A 82 -1.73 14.60 1.65
CA LYS A 82 -2.00 15.89 2.31
C LYS A 82 -0.97 16.27 3.39
N LEU A 83 -0.07 15.35 3.76
CA LEU A 83 1.03 15.58 4.72
C LEU A 83 2.21 16.25 4.03
#